data_AF-A0A151BVU8-F1
#
_entry.id   AF-A0A151BVU8-F1
#
_cell.length_a   1.000
_cell.length_b   1.000
_cell.length_c   1.000
_cell.angle_alpha   90.00
_cell.angle_beta   90.00
_cell.angle_gamma   90.00
#
_symmetry.space_group_name_H-M   'P 1'
#
loop_
_entity.id
_entity.type
_entity.pdbx_description
1 polymer ?
#
loop_
_entity_poly.entity_id
_entity_poly.type
_entity_poly.pdbx_seq_one_letter_code
_entity_poly.pdbx_strand_id
1 'polypeptide(L)'
;MTRAADVVRVASYNIHALKNDRVALRRVVVAIAPDVLLLQEVPRHPLSSHRIAALAADFGLTWSGGSRGRTSTTVMTSLRVDQQAAWRESLPTPPFSEPRGYAAVRVALPGCQPLTAVGTHLGLPAADRAAQATVLADRLRRIPGPVILGGDINEERGGPAWQQFGAVLVAAPDPGNTFPATNPDRQLDAFWSTPGLSVEVADPSTCGTSRDRALASDHLPAVIDVRLPQRKS
;
A
#
# COMPACT_ATOMS: atom_id res chain seq x y z
N MET A 1 -18.55 -3.53 -12.34
CA MET A 1 -19.55 -3.29 -11.29
C MET A 1 -19.06 -2.13 -10.44
N THR A 2 -19.89 -1.12 -10.22
CA THR A 2 -19.59 -0.01 -9.32
C THR A 2 -19.58 -0.54 -7.88
N ARG A 3 -18.52 -0.24 -7.11
CA ARG A 3 -18.42 -0.65 -5.70
C ARG A 3 -19.49 0.04 -4.86
N ALA A 4 -19.84 -0.56 -3.72
CA ALA A 4 -20.75 0.06 -2.77
C ALA A 4 -20.23 1.43 -2.31
N ALA A 5 -21.14 2.35 -2.01
CA ALA A 5 -20.82 3.75 -1.71
C ALA A 5 -19.98 3.93 -0.44
N ASP A 6 -19.96 2.93 0.45
CA ASP A 6 -19.23 2.90 1.72
C ASP A 6 -17.95 2.04 1.66
N VAL A 7 -17.62 1.45 0.51
CA VAL A 7 -16.43 0.60 0.35
C VAL A 7 -15.29 1.40 -0.27
N VAL A 8 -14.08 1.30 0.28
CA VAL A 8 -12.82 1.80 -0.29
C VAL A 8 -11.97 0.64 -0.78
N ARG A 9 -11.57 0.63 -2.05
CA ARG A 9 -10.56 -0.33 -2.53
C ARG A 9 -9.16 0.17 -2.25
N VAL A 10 -8.41 -0.61 -1.48
CA VAL A 10 -6.99 -0.34 -1.20
C VAL A 10 -6.15 -1.40 -1.90
N ALA A 11 -5.18 -0.96 -2.69
CA ALA A 11 -4.20 -1.83 -3.33
C ALA A 11 -2.80 -1.51 -2.83
N SER A 12 -1.97 -2.53 -2.62
CA SER A 12 -0.53 -2.41 -2.39
C SER A 12 0.20 -3.01 -3.56
N TYR A 13 1.22 -2.32 -4.06
CA TYR A 13 1.98 -2.82 -5.21
C TYR A 13 3.44 -2.33 -5.21
N ASN A 14 4.37 -3.26 -5.04
CA ASN A 14 5.78 -3.05 -5.36
C ASN A 14 5.94 -3.06 -6.89
N ILE A 15 6.36 -1.93 -7.47
CA ILE A 15 6.47 -1.74 -8.93
C ILE A 15 7.90 -1.93 -9.46
N HIS A 16 8.78 -2.50 -8.64
CA HIS A 16 10.15 -2.87 -9.00
C HIS A 16 10.94 -1.76 -9.72
N ALA A 17 10.86 -0.54 -9.18
CA ALA A 17 11.51 0.65 -9.75
C ALA A 17 11.19 0.94 -11.23
N LEU A 18 10.03 0.50 -11.72
CA LEU A 18 9.61 0.62 -13.12
C LEU A 18 10.59 -0.05 -14.10
N LYS A 19 11.32 -1.09 -13.66
CA LYS A 19 12.25 -1.87 -14.51
C LYS A 19 11.53 -2.80 -15.50
N ASN A 20 10.25 -3.08 -15.22
CA ASN A 20 9.40 -4.01 -15.93
C ASN A 20 8.53 -3.30 -17.00
N ASP A 21 7.57 -4.01 -17.60
CA ASP A 21 6.70 -3.46 -18.64
C ASP A 21 5.72 -2.44 -18.04
N ARG A 22 5.96 -1.15 -18.33
CA ARG A 22 5.15 -0.03 -17.85
C ARG A 22 3.73 -0.01 -18.42
N VAL A 23 3.52 -0.55 -19.63
CA VAL A 23 2.19 -0.63 -20.24
C VAL A 23 1.38 -1.72 -19.55
N ALA A 24 2.01 -2.88 -19.29
CA ALA A 24 1.41 -3.95 -18.49
C ALA A 24 1.07 -3.45 -17.07
N LEU A 25 2.00 -2.75 -16.41
CA LEU A 25 1.77 -2.14 -15.10
C LEU A 25 0.56 -1.20 -15.11
N ARG A 26 0.47 -0.31 -16.11
CA ARG A 26 -0.70 0.57 -16.27
C ARG A 26 -1.99 -0.24 -16.41
N ARG A 27 -2.02 -1.28 -17.26
CA ARG A 27 -3.21 -2.13 -17.44
C ARG A 27 -3.63 -2.81 -16.14
N VAL A 28 -2.68 -3.32 -15.37
CA VAL A 28 -2.95 -3.92 -14.05
C VAL A 28 -3.58 -2.90 -13.10
N VAL A 29 -2.97 -1.73 -12.93
CA VAL A 29 -3.48 -0.70 -12.00
C VAL A 29 -4.85 -0.18 -12.45
N VAL A 30 -5.05 0.07 -13.74
CA VAL A 30 -6.34 0.50 -14.29
C VAL A 30 -7.42 -0.58 -14.10
N ALA A 31 -7.09 -1.86 -14.27
CA ALA A 31 -8.02 -2.96 -14.03
C ALA A 31 -8.40 -3.10 -12.55
N ILE A 32 -7.45 -2.93 -11.64
CA ILE A 32 -7.72 -2.89 -10.18
C ILE A 32 -8.68 -1.74 -9.86
N ALA A 33 -8.50 -0.60 -10.51
CA ALA A 33 -9.19 0.67 -10.27
C ALA A 33 -9.21 1.03 -8.77
N PRO A 34 -8.03 1.18 -8.11
CA PRO A 34 -7.96 1.39 -6.68
C PRO A 34 -8.45 2.79 -6.30
N ASP A 35 -8.98 2.92 -5.08
CA ASP A 35 -9.28 4.23 -4.49
C ASP A 35 -8.11 4.77 -3.70
N VAL A 36 -7.34 3.87 -3.10
CA VAL A 36 -6.03 4.16 -2.52
C VAL A 36 -5.04 3.13 -3.06
N LEU A 37 -3.93 3.60 -3.62
CA LEU A 37 -2.83 2.78 -4.11
C LEU A 37 -1.57 3.08 -3.28
N LEU A 38 -1.12 2.08 -2.52
CA LEU A 38 0.10 2.07 -1.73
C LEU A 38 1.23 1.53 -2.64
N LEU A 39 2.20 2.37 -2.97
CA LEU A 39 3.27 2.00 -3.91
C LEU A 39 4.62 1.90 -3.21
N GLN A 40 5.34 0.84 -3.53
CA GLN A 40 6.73 0.60 -3.12
C GLN A 40 7.66 0.64 -4.34
N GLU A 41 8.94 0.92 -4.10
CA GLU A 41 9.97 1.07 -5.13
C GLU A 41 9.70 2.16 -6.18
N VAL A 42 8.95 3.21 -5.85
CA VAL A 42 8.76 4.33 -6.77
C VAL A 42 10.04 5.18 -6.93
N PRO A 43 10.32 5.74 -8.13
CA PRO A 43 11.54 6.50 -8.40
C PRO A 43 11.88 7.60 -7.37
N ARG A 44 13.04 7.48 -6.70
CA ARG A 44 13.43 8.29 -5.52
C ARG A 44 14.47 9.39 -5.73
N HIS A 45 14.86 9.64 -6.98
CA HIS A 45 15.90 10.61 -7.29
C HIS A 45 15.40 12.06 -7.15
N PRO A 46 16.29 13.04 -6.91
CA PRO A 46 15.93 14.44 -6.93
C PRO A 46 15.12 14.81 -8.18
N LEU A 47 14.18 15.73 -8.02
CA LEU A 47 13.28 16.19 -9.08
C LEU A 47 12.36 15.10 -9.67
N SER A 48 12.27 13.90 -9.09
CA SER A 48 11.37 12.85 -9.62
C SER A 48 9.87 13.12 -9.39
N SER A 49 9.52 14.16 -8.64
CA SER A 49 8.12 14.51 -8.32
C SER A 49 7.23 14.61 -9.57
N HIS A 50 7.70 15.26 -10.64
CA HIS A 50 6.94 15.33 -11.90
C HIS A 50 6.71 13.96 -12.54
N ARG A 51 7.68 13.03 -12.43
CA ARG A 51 7.56 11.66 -12.96
C ARG A 51 6.52 10.85 -12.19
N ILE A 52 6.41 11.08 -10.88
CA ILE A 52 5.43 10.38 -10.03
C ILE A 52 4.04 10.97 -10.27
N ALA A 53 3.93 12.29 -10.41
CA ALA A 53 2.67 12.93 -10.80
C ALA A 53 2.20 12.42 -12.18
N ALA A 54 3.11 12.33 -13.16
CA ALA A 54 2.83 11.75 -14.47
C ALA A 54 2.41 10.27 -14.36
N LEU A 55 3.10 9.47 -13.54
CA LEU A 55 2.72 8.08 -13.29
C LEU A 55 1.32 7.95 -12.67
N ALA A 56 0.98 8.83 -11.72
CA ALA A 56 -0.36 8.86 -11.15
C ALA A 56 -1.41 9.17 -12.21
N ALA A 57 -1.16 10.17 -13.06
CA ALA A 57 -2.04 10.53 -14.17
C ALA A 57 -2.19 9.37 -15.18
N ASP A 58 -1.11 8.64 -15.49
CA ASP A 58 -1.14 7.45 -16.35
C ASP A 58 -2.07 6.36 -15.79
N PHE A 59 -2.14 6.24 -14.46
CA PHE A 59 -3.02 5.34 -13.72
C PHE A 59 -4.45 5.87 -13.52
N GLY A 60 -4.72 7.13 -13.89
CA GLY A 60 -5.99 7.79 -13.59
C GLY A 60 -6.17 8.14 -12.10
N LEU A 61 -5.07 8.29 -11.37
CA LEU A 61 -5.01 8.61 -9.95
C LEU A 61 -4.37 9.98 -9.72
N THR A 62 -4.56 10.52 -8.52
CA THR A 62 -3.91 11.72 -8.06
C THR A 62 -2.79 11.39 -7.08
N TRP A 63 -1.68 12.10 -7.22
CA TRP A 63 -0.60 12.07 -6.25
C TRP A 63 -0.61 13.35 -5.44
N SER A 64 -0.70 13.22 -4.12
CA SER A 64 -0.79 14.34 -3.17
C SER A 64 0.46 15.23 -3.11
N GLY A 65 1.55 14.84 -3.78
CA GLY A 65 2.79 15.60 -3.80
C GLY A 65 3.58 15.54 -2.49
N GLY A 66 4.35 16.61 -2.23
CA GLY A 66 5.16 16.78 -1.03
C GLY A 66 6.63 16.37 -1.18
N SER A 67 7.47 16.81 -0.22
CA SER A 67 8.86 16.36 -0.11
C SER A 67 8.87 14.86 0.14
N ARG A 68 9.43 14.11 -0.81
CA ARG A 68 9.52 12.64 -0.76
C ARG A 68 10.49 12.11 0.29
N GLY A 69 11.23 13.00 0.95
CA GLY A 69 12.46 12.60 1.62
C GLY A 69 13.31 11.78 0.66
N ARG A 70 13.88 10.68 1.16
CA ARG A 70 14.72 9.76 0.36
C ARG A 70 14.08 8.38 0.15
N THR A 71 12.85 8.16 0.62
CA THR A 71 12.20 6.85 0.63
C THR A 71 11.55 6.53 -0.71
N SER A 72 11.37 5.25 -1.02
CA SER A 72 10.74 4.74 -2.24
C SER A 72 9.27 4.36 -2.07
N THR A 73 8.61 4.88 -1.03
CA THR A 73 7.20 4.60 -0.72
C THR A 73 6.32 5.82 -0.98
N THR A 74 5.15 5.63 -1.58
CA THR A 74 4.17 6.70 -1.78
C THR A 74 2.76 6.16 -1.80
N VAL A 75 1.78 7.07 -1.70
CA VAL A 75 0.37 6.79 -1.87
C VAL A 75 -0.20 7.60 -3.02
N MET A 76 -1.19 7.05 -3.72
CA MET A 76 -1.99 7.72 -4.74
C MET A 76 -3.47 7.45 -4.45
N THR A 77 -4.35 8.33 -4.87
CA THR A 77 -5.79 8.25 -4.60
C THR A 77 -6.62 8.42 -5.87
N SER A 78 -7.80 7.83 -5.92
CA SER A 78 -8.79 8.14 -6.96
C SER A 78 -9.57 9.41 -6.60
N LEU A 79 -10.27 9.98 -7.58
CA LEU A 79 -11.18 11.11 -7.33
C LEU A 79 -12.49 10.71 -6.61
N ARG A 80 -12.70 9.42 -6.31
CA ARG A 80 -13.89 8.94 -5.58
C ARG A 80 -13.80 9.21 -4.09
N VAL A 81 -12.59 9.36 -3.57
CA VAL A 81 -12.33 9.62 -2.15
C VAL A 81 -11.93 11.08 -1.93
N ASP A 82 -12.45 11.68 -0.86
CA ASP A 82 -11.99 12.98 -0.39
C ASP A 82 -10.69 12.80 0.39
N GLN A 83 -9.59 13.36 -0.13
CA GLN A 83 -8.29 13.29 0.52
C GLN A 83 -8.13 14.42 1.55
N GLN A 84 -8.23 14.06 2.83
CA GLN A 84 -8.17 15.03 3.93
C GLN A 84 -6.74 15.37 4.37
N ALA A 85 -5.84 14.39 4.32
CA ALA A 85 -4.44 14.57 4.68
C ALA A 85 -3.56 13.53 4.00
N ALA A 86 -2.30 13.87 3.75
CA ALA A 86 -1.27 12.92 3.34
C ALA A 86 0.06 13.31 3.97
N TRP A 87 0.80 12.31 4.47
CA TRP A 87 2.11 12.52 5.09
C TRP A 87 3.01 11.31 4.89
N ARG A 88 4.30 11.50 5.19
CA ARG A 88 5.32 10.47 5.04
C ARG A 88 6.35 10.63 6.12
N GLU A 89 6.91 9.52 6.55
CA GLU A 89 7.98 9.54 7.53
C GLU A 89 9.00 8.44 7.26
N SER A 90 10.25 8.74 7.60
CA SER A 90 11.33 7.77 7.55
C SER A 90 11.23 6.79 8.72
N LEU A 91 11.68 5.57 8.47
CA LEU A 91 11.91 4.53 9.46
C LEU A 91 13.43 4.36 9.67
N PRO A 92 13.85 3.78 10.83
CA PRO A 92 15.25 3.52 11.10
C PRO A 92 15.90 2.75 9.94
N THR A 93 16.96 3.33 9.39
CA THR A 93 17.71 2.75 8.27
C THR A 93 19.19 2.90 8.60
N PRO A 94 20.01 1.84 8.51
CA PRO A 94 21.45 1.96 8.70
C PRO A 94 22.07 2.97 7.72
N PRO A 95 23.19 3.61 8.09
CA PRO A 95 23.97 4.42 7.16
C PRO A 95 24.29 3.64 5.87
N PHE A 96 24.24 4.33 4.73
CA PHE A 96 24.52 3.79 3.39
C PHE A 96 23.54 2.73 2.86
N SER A 97 22.55 2.30 3.64
CA SER A 97 21.45 1.45 3.16
C SER A 97 20.37 2.26 2.44
N GLU A 98 19.52 1.57 1.70
CA GLU A 98 18.39 2.22 1.04
C GLU A 98 17.38 2.76 2.06
N PRO A 99 17.03 4.06 2.03
CA PRO A 99 16.09 4.66 2.98
C PRO A 99 14.72 3.98 2.99
N ARG A 100 14.28 3.57 4.16
CA ARG A 100 12.97 2.96 4.40
C ARG A 100 12.03 3.94 5.11
N GLY A 101 10.73 3.75 4.90
CA GLY A 101 9.70 4.66 5.41
C GLY A 101 8.31 4.24 5.01
N TYR A 102 7.33 4.97 5.51
CA TYR A 102 5.93 4.81 5.13
C TYR A 102 5.36 6.10 4.55
N ALA A 103 4.29 5.94 3.78
CA ALA A 103 3.44 7.02 3.32
C ALA A 103 2.01 6.74 3.77
N ALA A 104 1.32 7.75 4.25
CA ALA A 104 -0.04 7.63 4.77
C ALA A 104 -0.95 8.65 4.10
N VAL A 105 -2.22 8.25 3.92
CA VAL A 105 -3.28 9.13 3.43
C VAL A 105 -4.53 8.91 4.27
N ARG A 106 -5.14 10.01 4.69
CA ARG A 106 -6.47 10.02 5.32
C ARG A 106 -7.49 10.36 4.25
N VAL A 107 -8.42 9.45 4.02
CA VAL A 107 -9.46 9.54 3.00
C VAL A 107 -10.84 9.41 3.62
N ALA A 108 -11.84 10.04 3.01
CA ALA A 108 -13.23 9.90 3.40
C ALA A 108 -14.12 9.59 2.19
N LEU A 109 -15.18 8.84 2.45
CA LEU A 109 -16.35 8.75 1.57
C LEU A 109 -17.51 9.52 2.20
N PRO A 110 -18.46 10.04 1.41
CA PRO A 110 -19.63 10.73 1.93
C PRO A 110 -20.36 9.90 3.00
N GLY A 111 -20.72 10.52 4.12
CA GLY A 111 -21.42 9.86 5.24
C GLY A 111 -20.59 8.87 6.07
N CYS A 112 -19.36 8.54 5.65
CA CYS A 112 -18.53 7.53 6.31
C CYS A 112 -17.48 8.16 7.23
N GLN A 113 -17.03 7.39 8.24
CA GLN A 113 -15.86 7.71 9.04
C GLN A 113 -14.62 7.74 8.14
N PRO A 114 -13.69 8.70 8.31
CA PRO A 114 -12.45 8.70 7.53
C PRO A 114 -11.58 7.47 7.82
N LEU A 115 -10.96 6.93 6.78
CA LEU A 115 -9.98 5.85 6.85
C LEU A 115 -8.57 6.42 6.67
N THR A 116 -7.62 5.98 7.50
CA THR A 116 -6.20 6.20 7.23
C THR A 116 -5.60 4.95 6.60
N ALA A 117 -5.10 5.05 5.37
CA ALA A 117 -4.36 3.99 4.70
C ALA A 117 -2.85 4.31 4.74
N VAL A 118 -2.06 3.35 5.21
CA VAL A 118 -0.61 3.47 5.44
C VAL A 118 0.11 2.44 4.57
N GLY A 119 0.92 2.92 3.65
CA GLY A 119 1.80 2.12 2.79
C GLY A 119 3.21 2.06 3.36
N THR A 120 3.79 0.87 3.49
CA THR A 120 5.20 0.70 3.88
C THR A 120 5.96 -0.23 2.93
N HIS A 121 7.29 -0.18 3.01
CA HIS A 121 8.22 -1.16 2.45
C HIS A 121 9.28 -1.35 3.52
N LEU A 122 9.45 -2.56 4.07
CA LEU A 122 10.48 -2.82 5.07
C LEU A 122 11.82 -3.24 4.44
N GLY A 123 12.92 -3.14 5.19
CA GLY A 123 14.26 -3.53 4.76
C GLY A 123 14.40 -5.03 4.54
N LEU A 124 15.41 -5.46 3.78
CA LEU A 124 15.71 -6.89 3.62
C LEU A 124 16.33 -7.53 4.88
N PRO A 125 17.31 -6.88 5.57
CA PRO A 125 17.93 -7.47 6.75
C PRO A 125 16.94 -7.60 7.91
N ALA A 126 16.85 -8.79 8.51
CA ALA A 126 15.84 -9.09 9.53
C ALA A 126 15.88 -8.14 10.74
N ALA A 127 17.08 -7.74 11.19
CA ALA A 127 17.24 -6.80 12.31
C ALA A 127 16.69 -5.41 11.98
N ASP A 128 16.99 -4.88 10.78
CA ASP A 128 16.47 -3.59 10.31
C ASP A 128 14.95 -3.65 10.19
N ARG A 129 14.45 -4.74 9.61
CA ARG A 129 13.02 -4.99 9.39
C ARG A 129 12.26 -4.99 10.71
N ALA A 130 12.78 -5.67 11.74
CA ALA A 130 12.20 -5.69 13.08
C ALA A 130 12.20 -4.29 13.72
N ALA A 131 13.33 -3.57 13.67
CA ALA A 131 13.42 -2.22 14.22
C ALA A 131 12.46 -1.23 13.53
N GLN A 132 12.32 -1.35 12.20
CA GLN A 132 11.38 -0.57 11.41
C GLN A 132 9.92 -0.89 11.77
N ALA A 133 9.58 -2.18 11.91
CA ALA A 133 8.25 -2.62 12.27
C ALA A 133 7.85 -2.13 13.67
N THR A 134 8.75 -2.19 14.66
CA THR A 134 8.51 -1.66 16.01
C THR A 134 8.20 -0.16 15.97
N VAL A 135 9.05 0.64 15.31
CA VAL A 135 8.82 2.09 15.21
C VAL A 135 7.53 2.42 14.47
N LEU A 136 7.20 1.68 13.41
CA LEU A 136 5.95 1.88 12.68
C LEU A 136 4.74 1.50 13.53
N ALA A 137 4.77 0.37 14.26
CA ALA A 137 3.70 -0.05 15.16
C ALA A 137 3.40 1.03 16.23
N ASP A 138 4.44 1.63 16.81
CA ASP A 138 4.28 2.72 17.78
C ASP A 138 3.66 3.98 17.21
N ARG A 139 3.87 4.26 15.91
CA ARG A 139 3.25 5.38 15.22
C ARG A 139 1.80 5.08 14.85
N LEU A 140 1.53 3.85 14.40
CA LEU A 140 0.17 3.39 14.09
C LEU A 140 -0.78 3.51 15.28
N ARG A 141 -0.32 3.21 16.51
CA ARG A 141 -1.09 3.40 17.76
C ARG A 141 -1.61 4.82 17.97
N ARG A 142 -0.95 5.82 17.39
CA ARG A 142 -1.25 7.25 17.58
C ARG A 142 -2.14 7.82 16.48
N ILE A 143 -2.40 7.05 15.42
CA ILE A 143 -3.28 7.47 14.33
C ILE A 143 -4.74 7.29 14.78
N PRO A 144 -5.55 8.36 14.78
CA PRO A 144 -6.94 8.27 15.25
C PRO A 144 -7.87 7.70 14.17
N GLY A 145 -8.80 6.85 14.62
CA GLY A 145 -9.87 6.28 13.80
C GLY A 145 -9.46 4.98 13.07
N PRO A 146 -10.26 4.54 12.08
CA PRO A 146 -9.95 3.36 11.28
C PRO A 146 -8.61 3.48 10.55
N VAL A 147 -7.80 2.43 10.62
CA VAL A 147 -6.49 2.35 9.95
C VAL A 147 -6.39 1.06 9.16
N ILE A 148 -5.82 1.17 7.96
CA ILE A 148 -5.31 0.06 7.16
C ILE A 148 -3.81 0.26 6.98
N LEU A 149 -3.01 -0.74 7.34
CA LEU A 149 -1.60 -0.84 6.98
C LEU A 149 -1.49 -1.83 5.82
N GLY A 150 -0.71 -1.51 4.79
CA GLY A 150 -0.39 -2.42 3.70
C GLY A 150 1.01 -2.18 3.14
N GLY A 151 1.61 -3.19 2.53
CA GLY A 151 2.93 -3.03 1.93
C GLY A 151 3.67 -4.33 1.70
N ASP A 152 4.82 -4.20 1.06
CA ASP A 152 5.84 -5.24 0.99
C ASP A 152 6.61 -5.29 2.31
N ILE A 153 6.40 -6.37 3.05
CA ILE A 153 6.93 -6.58 4.40
C ILE A 153 8.28 -7.28 4.34
N ASN A 154 8.69 -7.84 3.20
CA ASN A 154 9.88 -8.67 3.06
C ASN A 154 9.95 -9.80 4.10
N GLU A 155 8.79 -10.29 4.54
CA GLU A 155 8.66 -11.31 5.58
C GLU A 155 7.33 -12.05 5.47
N GLU A 156 7.39 -13.37 5.55
CA GLU A 156 6.20 -14.24 5.57
C GLU A 156 5.49 -14.21 6.92
N ARG A 157 4.24 -14.68 6.92
CA ARG A 157 3.38 -14.72 8.10
C ARG A 157 4.06 -15.44 9.27
N GLY A 158 4.01 -14.80 10.44
CA GLY A 158 4.55 -15.32 11.70
C GLY A 158 5.92 -14.77 12.09
N GLY A 159 6.59 -14.05 11.19
CA GLY A 159 7.86 -13.39 11.49
C GLY A 159 7.75 -12.20 12.46
N PRO A 160 8.89 -11.65 12.93
CA PRO A 160 8.92 -10.53 13.87
C PRO A 160 8.10 -9.31 13.46
N ALA A 161 8.13 -8.87 12.20
CA ALA A 161 7.36 -7.71 11.75
C ALA A 161 5.85 -7.97 11.84
N TRP A 162 5.41 -9.19 11.48
CA TRP A 162 4.02 -9.60 11.66
C TRP A 162 3.56 -9.54 13.12
N GLN A 163 4.43 -9.95 14.05
CA GLN A 163 4.14 -9.87 15.49
C GLN A 163 4.04 -8.42 15.97
N GLN A 164 4.95 -7.53 15.52
CA GLN A 164 4.90 -6.11 15.88
C GLN A 164 3.61 -5.44 15.40
N PHE A 165 3.18 -5.71 14.16
CA PHE A 165 1.92 -5.19 13.63
C PHE A 165 0.70 -5.86 14.27
N GLY A 166 0.77 -7.16 14.54
CA GLY A 166 -0.28 -7.92 15.24
C GLY A 166 -0.54 -7.45 16.67
N ALA A 167 0.42 -6.78 17.31
CA ALA A 167 0.26 -6.17 18.63
C ALA A 167 -0.55 -4.86 18.61
N VAL A 168 -0.90 -4.33 17.43
CA VAL A 168 -1.61 -3.04 17.27
C VAL A 168 -2.80 -3.11 16.33
N LEU A 169 -2.76 -4.00 15.35
CA LEU A 169 -3.78 -4.19 14.32
C LEU A 169 -4.05 -5.69 14.15
N VAL A 170 -5.18 -6.01 13.52
CA VAL A 170 -5.53 -7.39 13.16
C VAL A 170 -5.06 -7.63 11.73
N ALA A 171 -4.42 -8.76 11.46
CA ALA A 171 -4.09 -9.14 10.09
C ALA A 171 -5.37 -9.24 9.25
N ALA A 172 -5.38 -8.58 8.09
CA ALA A 172 -6.48 -8.69 7.14
C ALA A 172 -6.54 -10.10 6.53
N PRO A 173 -7.64 -10.46 5.85
CA PRO A 173 -7.69 -11.71 5.09
C PRO A 173 -6.53 -11.81 4.10
N ASP A 174 -6.06 -13.03 3.89
CA ASP A 174 -4.86 -13.31 3.12
C ASP A 174 -5.05 -13.01 1.62
N PRO A 175 -4.31 -12.05 1.02
CA PRO A 175 -4.35 -11.78 -0.42
C PRO A 175 -3.69 -12.87 -1.28
N GLY A 176 -3.06 -13.89 -0.67
CA GLY A 176 -2.31 -14.95 -1.33
C GLY A 176 -0.83 -14.64 -1.52
N ASN A 177 -0.12 -15.56 -2.18
CA ASN A 177 1.28 -15.39 -2.53
C ASN A 177 1.44 -14.28 -3.59
N THR A 178 2.37 -13.37 -3.34
CA THR A 178 2.63 -12.21 -4.20
C THR A 178 3.98 -12.25 -4.89
N PHE A 179 4.90 -13.12 -4.47
CA PHE A 179 6.26 -13.18 -5.03
C PHE A 179 6.72 -14.62 -5.27
N PRO A 180 7.48 -14.87 -6.36
CA PRO A 180 7.64 -14.02 -7.54
C PRO A 180 6.36 -14.02 -8.41
N ALA A 181 6.09 -12.93 -9.13
CA ALA A 181 4.85 -12.74 -9.90
C ALA A 181 4.58 -13.81 -10.96
N THR A 182 5.63 -14.41 -11.52
CA THR A 182 5.55 -15.46 -12.55
C THR A 182 5.18 -16.83 -12.00
N ASN A 183 5.50 -17.11 -10.73
CA ASN A 183 5.18 -18.36 -10.04
C ASN A 183 5.11 -18.11 -8.52
N PRO A 184 4.02 -17.52 -8.01
CA PRO A 184 3.97 -17.01 -6.64
C PRO A 184 4.01 -18.12 -5.60
N ASP A 185 5.08 -18.13 -4.79
CA ASP A 185 5.31 -19.12 -3.74
C ASP A 185 5.39 -18.52 -2.34
N ARG A 186 5.50 -17.20 -2.22
CA ARG A 186 5.61 -16.47 -0.96
C ARG A 186 4.64 -15.31 -0.87
N GLN A 187 4.15 -15.09 0.34
CA GLN A 187 3.39 -13.91 0.73
C GLN A 187 4.33 -12.86 1.32
N LEU A 188 4.72 -11.85 0.53
CA LEU A 188 5.52 -10.73 1.01
C LEU A 188 4.71 -9.45 1.16
N ASP A 189 3.63 -9.31 0.39
CA ASP A 189 2.70 -8.19 0.49
C ASP A 189 1.50 -8.58 1.37
N ALA A 190 1.23 -7.79 2.40
CA ALA A 190 0.20 -8.08 3.37
C ALA A 190 -0.52 -6.81 3.86
N PHE A 191 -1.68 -7.02 4.49
CA PHE A 191 -2.49 -5.96 5.08
C PHE A 191 -2.84 -6.24 6.54
N TRP A 192 -3.01 -5.18 7.31
CA TRP A 192 -3.58 -5.17 8.65
C TRP A 192 -4.63 -4.07 8.76
N SER A 193 -5.61 -4.27 9.63
CA SER A 193 -6.68 -3.31 9.89
C SER A 193 -6.88 -3.08 11.38
N THR A 194 -7.46 -1.94 11.74
CA THR A 194 -8.01 -1.75 13.08
C THR A 194 -9.05 -2.85 13.38
N PRO A 195 -9.12 -3.35 14.63
CA PRO A 195 -10.12 -4.34 15.01
C PRO A 195 -11.55 -3.86 14.67
N GLY A 196 -12.38 -4.78 14.17
CA GLY A 196 -13.79 -4.50 13.84
C GLY A 196 -14.04 -3.85 12.48
N LEU A 197 -12.99 -3.56 11.69
CA LEU A 197 -13.14 -3.10 10.32
C LEU A 197 -13.48 -4.27 9.39
N SER A 198 -14.49 -4.12 8.54
CA SER A 198 -14.86 -5.14 7.55
C SER A 198 -13.96 -5.03 6.33
N VAL A 199 -13.16 -6.07 6.11
CA VAL A 199 -12.16 -6.15 5.05
C VAL A 199 -12.34 -7.45 4.29
N GLU A 200 -12.36 -7.37 2.96
CA GLU A 200 -12.46 -8.51 2.05
C GLU A 200 -11.31 -8.44 1.04
N VAL A 201 -10.71 -9.58 0.70
CA VAL A 201 -9.71 -9.65 -0.37
C VAL A 201 -10.43 -9.58 -1.72
N ALA A 202 -9.93 -8.75 -2.63
CA ALA A 202 -10.47 -8.70 -3.97
C ALA A 202 -9.97 -9.90 -4.78
N ASP A 203 -10.81 -10.43 -5.67
CA ASP A 203 -10.44 -11.53 -6.56
C ASP A 203 -9.22 -11.15 -7.43
N PRO A 204 -8.10 -11.88 -7.36
CA PRO A 204 -6.90 -11.63 -8.17
C PRO A 204 -7.18 -11.60 -9.68
N SER A 205 -8.22 -12.29 -10.15
CA SER A 205 -8.64 -12.28 -11.56
C SER A 205 -9.07 -10.88 -12.03
N THR A 206 -9.44 -9.99 -11.10
CA THR A 206 -9.83 -8.61 -11.39
C THR A 206 -8.64 -7.67 -11.59
N CYS A 207 -7.41 -8.14 -11.32
CA CYS A 207 -6.19 -7.36 -11.42
C CYS A 207 -5.52 -7.51 -12.80
N GLY A 208 -6.29 -7.40 -13.88
CA GLY A 208 -5.82 -7.57 -15.27
C GLY A 208 -5.59 -9.02 -15.69
N THR A 209 -4.91 -9.25 -16.81
CA THR A 209 -4.60 -10.62 -17.25
C THR A 209 -3.41 -11.19 -16.47
N SER A 210 -3.33 -12.52 -16.34
CA SER A 210 -2.16 -13.16 -15.71
C SER A 210 -0.85 -12.79 -16.41
N ARG A 211 -0.88 -12.60 -17.74
CA ARG A 211 0.27 -12.14 -18.52
C ARG A 211 0.66 -10.71 -18.17
N ASP A 212 -0.30 -9.78 -18.10
CA ASP A 212 0.01 -8.39 -17.73
C ASP A 212 0.61 -8.34 -16.31
N ARG A 213 0.05 -9.09 -15.34
CA ARG A 213 0.59 -9.14 -13.98
C ARG A 213 2.03 -9.66 -13.93
N ALA A 214 2.33 -10.73 -14.65
CA ALA A 214 3.68 -11.31 -14.71
C ALA A 214 4.71 -10.39 -15.42
N LEU A 215 4.25 -9.51 -16.32
CA LEU A 215 5.12 -8.56 -17.03
C LEU A 215 5.28 -7.22 -16.30
N ALA A 216 4.32 -6.85 -15.45
CA ALA A 216 4.21 -5.54 -14.83
C ALA A 216 5.22 -5.30 -13.70
N SER A 217 5.53 -6.33 -12.92
CA SER A 217 6.45 -6.30 -11.78
C SER A 217 6.88 -7.73 -11.44
N ASP A 218 7.89 -7.88 -10.58
CA ASP A 218 8.24 -9.15 -9.94
C ASP A 218 7.34 -9.47 -8.73
N HIS A 219 6.50 -8.54 -8.29
CA HIS A 219 5.41 -8.77 -7.35
C HIS A 219 4.03 -8.80 -8.05
N LEU A 220 3.08 -9.56 -7.49
CA LEU A 220 1.65 -9.39 -7.77
C LEU A 220 1.07 -8.29 -6.86
N PRO A 221 0.07 -7.54 -7.34
CA PRO A 221 -0.63 -6.59 -6.49
C PRO A 221 -1.48 -7.32 -5.44
N ALA A 222 -1.44 -6.83 -4.20
CA ALA A 222 -2.36 -7.26 -3.14
C ALA A 222 -3.50 -6.24 -3.04
N VAL A 223 -4.76 -6.70 -3.03
CA VAL A 223 -5.93 -5.81 -3.12
C VAL A 223 -6.99 -6.23 -2.11
N ILE A 224 -7.49 -5.24 -1.36
CA ILE A 224 -8.58 -5.41 -0.40
C ILE A 224 -9.67 -4.37 -0.63
N ASP A 225 -10.90 -4.75 -0.35
CA ASP A 225 -12.05 -3.87 -0.26
C ASP A 225 -12.41 -3.68 1.22
N VAL A 226 -12.51 -2.42 1.65
CA VAL A 226 -12.68 -2.04 3.06
C VAL A 226 -14.00 -1.30 3.21
N ARG A 227 -14.95 -1.88 3.95
CA ARG A 227 -16.23 -1.22 4.25
C ARG A 227 -16.07 -0.26 5.41
N LEU A 228 -16.35 1.02 5.15
CA LEU A 228 -16.20 2.09 6.13
C LEU A 228 -17.39 2.16 7.08
N PRO A 229 -17.17 2.35 8.39
CA PRO A 229 -18.25 2.64 9.33
C PRO A 229 -18.94 3.95 8.97
N GLN A 230 -20.25 4.03 9.18
CA GLN A 230 -21.00 5.27 9.02
C GLN A 230 -20.64 6.28 10.11
N ARG A 231 -20.64 7.58 9.80
CA ARG A 231 -20.58 8.62 10.83
C ARG A 231 -21.88 8.59 11.61
N LYS A 232 -21.78 8.48 12.94
CA LYS A 232 -22.93 8.74 13.80
C LYS A 232 -23.26 10.23 13.67
N SER A 233 -24.50 10.52 13.30
CA SER A 233 -25.08 11.86 13.25
C SER A 233 -25.03 12.53 14.62
#